data_AF-C3XU97-F1
#
_entry.id   AF-C3XU97-F1
#
_cell.length_a   1.000
_cell.length_b   1.000
_cell.length_c   1.000
_cell.angle_alpha   90.00
_cell.angle_beta   90.00
_cell.angle_gamma   90.00
#
_symmetry.space_group_name_H-M   'P 1'
#
loop_
_entity.id
_entity.type
_entity.pdbx_description
1 polymer ?
#
loop_
_entity_poly.entity_id
_entity_poly.type
_entity_poly.pdbx_seq_one_letter_code
_entity_poly.pdbx_strand_id
1 'polypeptide(L)'
;MLDFSVALLTYPSSNAHNKDGGAHQGIGDISSRFLEDRHKGSWLVEFYAPWCGHCKKLEPVWHHVGRSLQGSPIKVARVDATRYTAIANEFTIRGYPTIKFFKGDQIFTHNGGRSMEDIVQFAQRAQGPAVRELRSVTQLNDLRIKHSVFFLYVGDDNDSELKTAYSAIAEDYVLKGYFYQAPPTILPQDIKVDTLPTVLVLKDRKFFKYGGGDKASLKDWIELERFPAFPRISGDNINELAGSGRKIAVAVIEDSSVPTDVEEDTRVREMLQELAKGRDTEFHSTFLYGWMDGTELINQITMSFVNTPAIIVLEPSTESYYLPDTPSAGMARPQLKGFLRKVISGDAPAHGGNSILQRLKRVLYDFITGVTSLFRAQPFIASILLGLPTFVVSFLCYSLCTTEVVDDMEDEDDLSEDEKEDEDKIDRYEEVSGHMKKE
;
A
#
# COMPACT_ATOMS: atom_id res chain seq x y z
N MET A 1 -11.07 -49.90 -26.05
CA MET A 1 -12.43 -50.04 -25.48
C MET A 1 -12.38 -49.31 -24.15
N LEU A 2 -12.93 -48.14 -23.89
CA LEU A 2 -13.71 -47.07 -24.54
C LEU A 2 -13.53 -45.87 -23.55
N ASP A 3 -13.74 -44.60 -23.81
CA ASP A 3 -13.71 -43.73 -24.98
C ASP A 3 -13.81 -42.31 -24.37
N PHE A 4 -13.02 -41.36 -24.85
CA PHE A 4 -13.03 -39.97 -24.39
C PHE A 4 -14.16 -39.24 -25.10
N SER A 5 -15.12 -38.65 -24.37
CA SER A 5 -16.04 -37.68 -24.97
C SER A 5 -16.24 -36.47 -24.06
N VAL A 6 -15.56 -35.40 -24.48
CA VAL A 6 -15.81 -34.01 -24.15
C VAL A 6 -17.18 -33.63 -24.71
N ALA A 7 -18.09 -33.15 -23.86
CA ALA A 7 -19.31 -32.48 -24.29
C ALA A 7 -19.25 -31.00 -23.88
N LEU A 8 -18.81 -30.18 -24.84
CA LEU A 8 -19.16 -28.77 -24.94
C LEU A 8 -20.69 -28.64 -25.01
N LEU A 9 -21.30 -27.87 -24.11
CA LEU A 9 -22.64 -27.33 -24.31
C LEU A 9 -22.59 -25.81 -24.16
N THR A 10 -22.30 -25.20 -25.31
CA THR A 10 -22.97 -24.03 -25.92
C THR A 10 -23.78 -23.10 -25.01
N TYR A 11 -23.35 -21.84 -24.97
CA TYR A 11 -24.20 -20.66 -24.76
C TYR A 11 -25.43 -20.68 -25.68
N PRO A 12 -26.57 -20.15 -25.19
CA PRO A 12 -27.40 -19.28 -26.00
C PRO A 12 -27.51 -17.89 -25.39
N SER A 13 -27.18 -16.89 -26.21
CA SER A 13 -27.64 -15.51 -26.06
C SER A 13 -29.07 -15.42 -26.59
N SER A 14 -30.01 -14.95 -25.78
CA SER A 14 -31.21 -14.25 -26.28
C SER A 14 -31.96 -13.54 -25.16
N ASN A 15 -32.29 -12.26 -25.42
CA ASN A 15 -33.20 -11.42 -24.66
C ASN A 15 -34.44 -12.14 -24.14
N ALA A 16 -34.72 -12.00 -22.84
CA ALA A 16 -36.08 -12.02 -22.32
C ALA A 16 -36.16 -11.15 -21.05
N HIS A 17 -36.94 -10.08 -21.13
CA HIS A 17 -37.53 -9.44 -19.95
C HIS A 17 -38.26 -10.52 -19.13
N ASN A 18 -37.90 -10.68 -17.86
CA ASN A 18 -38.89 -11.14 -16.88
C ASN A 18 -38.69 -10.47 -15.52
N LYS A 19 -39.80 -9.93 -15.03
CA LYS A 19 -39.96 -9.30 -13.71
C LYS A 19 -40.34 -10.38 -12.69
N ASP A 20 -39.90 -10.13 -11.46
CA ASP A 20 -40.39 -10.67 -10.19
C ASP A 20 -40.17 -12.16 -9.85
N GLY A 21 -39.53 -12.38 -8.69
CA GLY A 21 -39.82 -13.51 -7.80
C GLY A 21 -38.75 -14.60 -7.70
N GLY A 22 -37.92 -14.55 -6.64
CA GLY A 22 -37.15 -15.70 -6.13
C GLY A 22 -35.65 -15.45 -6.02
N ALA A 23 -35.21 -14.95 -4.86
CA ALA A 23 -33.79 -14.76 -4.55
C ALA A 23 -33.08 -16.12 -4.38
N HIS A 24 -32.56 -16.67 -5.48
CA HIS A 24 -31.46 -17.63 -5.40
C HIS A 24 -30.17 -16.83 -5.13
N GLN A 25 -29.51 -17.13 -4.01
CA GLN A 25 -28.27 -16.50 -3.56
C GLN A 25 -27.10 -16.94 -4.47
N GLY A 26 -27.08 -16.39 -5.68
CA GLY A 26 -25.99 -16.41 -6.65
C GLY A 26 -25.43 -15.00 -6.83
N ILE A 27 -24.21 -14.88 -7.34
CA ILE A 27 -23.55 -13.60 -7.58
C ILE A 27 -24.43 -12.76 -8.50
N GLY A 28 -25.03 -11.70 -7.95
CA GLY A 28 -25.88 -10.79 -8.69
C GLY A 28 -25.07 -9.64 -9.29
N ASP A 29 -25.31 -9.32 -10.55
CA ASP A 29 -24.91 -8.02 -11.12
C ASP A 29 -25.86 -6.95 -10.53
N ILE A 30 -25.34 -6.02 -9.73
CA ILE A 30 -26.18 -5.02 -9.08
C ILE A 30 -26.43 -3.82 -10.01
N SER A 31 -27.68 -3.36 -10.06
CA SER A 31 -28.15 -2.18 -10.79
C SER A 31 -28.03 -0.88 -9.97
N SER A 32 -28.53 0.24 -10.49
CA SER A 32 -28.58 1.56 -9.82
C SER A 32 -29.24 1.56 -8.44
N ARG A 33 -30.06 0.55 -8.12
CA ARG A 33 -30.70 0.38 -6.80
C ARG A 33 -29.76 -0.08 -5.69
N PHE A 34 -28.51 -0.43 -6.01
CA PHE A 34 -27.51 -0.83 -5.02
C PHE A 34 -27.41 0.15 -3.84
N LEU A 35 -27.42 1.45 -4.16
CA LEU A 35 -27.25 2.51 -3.16
C LEU A 35 -28.35 2.48 -2.10
N GLU A 36 -29.56 2.09 -2.46
CA GLU A 36 -30.69 1.96 -1.54
C GLU A 36 -30.65 0.61 -0.79
N ASP A 37 -30.28 -0.47 -1.48
CA ASP A 37 -30.31 -1.82 -0.93
C ASP A 37 -29.09 -2.16 -0.05
N ARG A 38 -28.00 -1.39 -0.15
CA ARG A 38 -26.78 -1.61 0.63
C ARG A 38 -27.01 -1.49 2.14
N HIS A 39 -27.97 -0.69 2.57
CA HIS A 39 -28.29 -0.49 3.99
C HIS A 39 -29.14 -1.64 4.57
N LYS A 40 -29.73 -2.50 3.72
CA LYS A 40 -30.64 -3.60 4.13
C LYS A 40 -29.91 -4.90 4.47
N GLY A 41 -28.58 -4.88 4.57
CA GLY A 41 -27.78 -6.05 4.89
C GLY A 41 -26.31 -5.84 4.56
N SER A 42 -25.54 -6.92 4.58
CA SER A 42 -24.10 -6.84 4.34
C SER A 42 -23.75 -7.33 2.95
N TRP A 43 -22.94 -6.54 2.24
CA TRP A 43 -22.59 -6.80 0.85
C TRP A 43 -21.08 -6.88 0.67
N LEU A 44 -20.62 -7.94 0.02
CA LEU A 44 -19.28 -8.06 -0.52
C LEU A 44 -19.36 -7.83 -2.04
N VAL A 45 -18.75 -6.75 -2.52
CA VAL A 45 -18.90 -6.29 -3.91
C VAL A 45 -17.55 -6.17 -4.59
N GLU A 46 -17.43 -6.79 -5.76
CA GLU A 46 -16.34 -6.55 -6.70
C GLU A 46 -16.74 -5.45 -7.70
N PHE A 47 -15.94 -4.39 -7.76
CA PHE A 47 -16.00 -3.38 -8.81
C PHE A 47 -15.01 -3.75 -9.91
N TYR A 48 -15.53 -4.08 -11.10
CA TYR A 48 -14.73 -4.60 -12.21
C TYR A 48 -14.92 -3.78 -13.49
N ALA A 49 -14.04 -4.05 -14.46
CA ALA A 49 -14.17 -3.58 -15.83
C ALA A 49 -14.10 -4.80 -16.80
N PRO A 50 -15.00 -4.92 -17.79
CA PRO A 50 -15.07 -6.11 -18.67
C PRO A 50 -13.78 -6.40 -19.46
N TRP A 51 -12.99 -5.37 -19.74
CA TRP A 51 -11.72 -5.47 -20.48
C TRP A 51 -10.50 -5.71 -19.59
N CYS A 52 -10.63 -5.63 -18.26
CA CYS A 52 -9.49 -5.73 -17.35
C CYS A 52 -9.03 -7.18 -17.17
N GLY A 53 -7.79 -7.47 -17.55
CA GLY A 53 -7.19 -8.81 -17.41
C GLY A 53 -7.14 -9.32 -15.96
N HIS A 54 -6.90 -8.45 -14.98
CA HIS A 54 -6.93 -8.82 -13.56
C HIS A 54 -8.34 -9.17 -13.08
N CYS A 55 -9.39 -8.54 -13.61
CA CYS A 55 -10.79 -8.89 -13.31
C CYS A 55 -11.15 -10.26 -13.87
N LYS A 56 -10.78 -10.53 -15.13
CA LYS A 56 -11.01 -11.84 -15.76
C LYS A 56 -10.32 -12.99 -14.99
N LYS A 57 -9.13 -12.74 -14.45
CA LYS A 57 -8.42 -13.71 -13.58
C LYS A 57 -9.12 -13.91 -12.23
N LEU A 58 -9.76 -12.89 -11.68
CA LEU A 58 -10.45 -12.93 -10.39
C LEU A 58 -11.83 -13.58 -10.48
N GLU A 59 -12.51 -13.50 -11.63
CA GLU A 59 -13.86 -14.03 -11.85
C GLU A 59 -14.08 -15.48 -11.35
N PRO A 60 -13.24 -16.49 -11.68
CA PRO A 60 -13.41 -17.84 -11.15
C PRO A 60 -13.28 -17.89 -9.62
N VAL A 61 -12.34 -17.14 -9.03
CA VAL A 61 -12.17 -17.04 -7.58
C VAL A 61 -13.40 -16.39 -6.94
N TRP A 62 -13.94 -15.34 -7.56
CA TRP A 62 -15.14 -14.66 -7.08
C TRP A 62 -16.36 -15.59 -7.03
N HIS A 63 -16.51 -16.47 -8.03
CA HIS A 63 -17.52 -17.53 -8.00
C HIS A 63 -17.35 -18.49 -6.81
N HIS A 64 -16.12 -18.86 -6.49
CA HIS A 64 -15.83 -19.70 -5.32
C HIS A 64 -16.10 -18.97 -3.99
N VAL A 65 -15.75 -17.67 -3.90
CA VAL A 65 -16.11 -16.81 -2.75
C VAL A 65 -17.63 -16.77 -2.56
N GLY A 66 -18.38 -16.55 -3.65
CA GLY A 66 -19.84 -16.55 -3.66
C GLY A 66 -20.42 -17.85 -3.10
N ARG A 67 -19.88 -19.01 -3.53
CA ARG A 67 -20.27 -20.33 -3.00
C ARG A 67 -19.89 -20.52 -1.53
N SER A 68 -18.69 -20.12 -1.14
CA SER A 68 -18.20 -20.27 0.24
C SER A 68 -19.00 -19.43 1.25
N LEU A 69 -19.62 -18.35 0.80
CA LEU A 69 -20.45 -17.47 1.62
C LEU A 69 -21.95 -17.75 1.50
N GLN A 70 -22.35 -18.82 0.80
CA GLN A 70 -23.74 -19.27 0.76
C GLN A 70 -24.22 -19.65 2.17
N GLY A 71 -25.41 -19.20 2.55
CA GLY A 71 -25.95 -19.39 3.89
C GLY A 71 -25.40 -18.44 4.95
N SER A 72 -24.41 -17.61 4.62
CA SER A 72 -24.00 -16.49 5.47
C SER A 72 -24.92 -15.27 5.28
N PRO A 73 -24.95 -14.31 6.23
CA PRO A 73 -25.67 -13.04 6.05
C PRO A 73 -25.02 -12.11 5.01
N ILE A 74 -23.90 -12.51 4.40
CA ILE A 74 -23.15 -11.72 3.43
C ILE A 74 -23.68 -12.01 2.03
N LYS A 75 -24.13 -10.96 1.34
CA LYS A 75 -24.51 -11.02 -0.08
C LYS A 75 -23.28 -10.73 -0.94
N VAL A 76 -22.96 -11.64 -1.85
CA VAL A 76 -21.81 -11.48 -2.76
C VAL A 76 -22.31 -11.01 -4.11
N ALA A 77 -21.67 -9.98 -4.66
CA ALA A 77 -22.10 -9.35 -5.89
C ALA A 77 -20.94 -8.73 -6.66
N ARG A 78 -21.22 -8.28 -7.88
CA ARG A 78 -20.26 -7.55 -8.71
C ARG A 78 -20.95 -6.39 -9.44
N VAL A 79 -20.17 -5.35 -9.75
CA VAL A 79 -20.64 -4.13 -10.41
C VAL A 79 -19.65 -3.76 -11.52
N ASP A 80 -20.17 -3.63 -12.74
CA ASP A 80 -19.43 -3.03 -13.85
C ASP A 80 -19.31 -1.52 -13.61
N ALA A 81 -18.18 -1.12 -13.05
CA ALA A 81 -17.90 0.26 -12.69
C ALA A 81 -17.64 1.15 -13.92
N THR A 82 -17.45 0.57 -15.11
CA THR A 82 -17.35 1.32 -16.37
C THR A 82 -18.71 1.73 -16.90
N ARG A 83 -19.74 0.93 -16.60
CA ARG A 83 -21.14 1.25 -16.91
C ARG A 83 -21.80 2.11 -15.84
N TYR A 84 -21.49 1.88 -14.57
CA TYR A 84 -22.08 2.57 -13.42
C TYR A 84 -21.09 3.58 -12.79
N THR A 85 -20.67 4.57 -13.57
CA THR A 85 -19.63 5.55 -13.17
C THR A 85 -20.02 6.38 -11.95
N ALA A 86 -21.31 6.69 -11.75
CA ALA A 86 -21.78 7.39 -10.55
C ALA A 86 -21.48 6.60 -9.27
N ILE A 87 -21.72 5.28 -9.29
CA ILE A 87 -21.43 4.37 -8.18
C ILE A 87 -19.90 4.27 -7.98
N ALA A 88 -19.15 4.16 -9.08
CA ALA A 88 -17.69 4.12 -9.03
C ALA A 88 -17.09 5.38 -8.39
N ASN A 89 -17.63 6.56 -8.74
CA ASN A 89 -17.21 7.83 -8.17
C ASN A 89 -17.57 7.95 -6.69
N GLU A 90 -18.81 7.59 -6.31
CA GLU A 90 -19.26 7.63 -4.92
C GLU A 90 -18.35 6.82 -3.99
N PHE A 91 -17.94 5.62 -4.42
CA PHE A 91 -17.07 4.75 -3.64
C PHE A 91 -15.58 4.90 -3.92
N THR A 92 -15.20 5.95 -4.68
CA THR A 92 -13.81 6.29 -5.00
C THR A 92 -13.06 5.09 -5.60
N ILE A 93 -13.65 4.44 -6.60
CA ILE A 93 -13.03 3.33 -7.32
C ILE A 93 -12.01 3.90 -8.31
N ARG A 94 -10.72 3.78 -7.96
CA ARG A 94 -9.59 4.32 -8.76
C ARG A 94 -8.92 3.28 -9.65
N GLY A 95 -9.30 2.01 -9.55
CA GLY A 95 -8.69 0.91 -10.29
C GLY A 95 -9.49 -0.37 -10.18
N TYR A 96 -9.17 -1.34 -11.04
CA TYR A 96 -9.92 -2.59 -11.17
C TYR A 96 -9.01 -3.82 -11.07
N PRO A 97 -9.43 -4.89 -10.37
CA PRO A 97 -10.65 -4.99 -9.58
C PRO A 97 -10.48 -4.32 -8.21
N THR A 98 -11.51 -3.65 -7.72
CA THR A 98 -11.58 -3.16 -6.33
C THR A 98 -12.65 -3.95 -5.58
N ILE A 99 -12.31 -4.51 -4.41
CA ILE A 99 -13.25 -5.27 -3.59
C ILE A 99 -13.60 -4.44 -2.35
N LYS A 100 -14.89 -4.27 -2.08
CA LYS A 100 -15.38 -3.58 -0.89
C LYS A 100 -16.43 -4.39 -0.15
N PHE A 101 -16.47 -4.22 1.17
CA PHE A 101 -17.50 -4.74 2.04
C PHE A 101 -18.34 -3.59 2.60
N PHE A 102 -19.65 -3.75 2.57
CA PHE A 102 -20.63 -2.77 3.04
C PHE A 102 -21.40 -3.36 4.21
N LYS A 103 -21.49 -2.62 5.31
CA LYS A 103 -22.24 -2.98 6.53
C LYS A 103 -22.89 -1.72 7.09
N GLY A 104 -24.16 -1.48 6.73
CA GLY A 104 -24.81 -0.20 7.03
C GLY A 104 -24.05 0.94 6.35
N ASP A 105 -23.57 1.90 7.15
CA ASP A 105 -22.77 3.04 6.67
C ASP A 105 -21.26 2.74 6.63
N GLN A 106 -20.82 1.62 7.22
CA GLN A 106 -19.42 1.23 7.22
C GLN A 106 -19.03 0.61 5.88
N ILE A 107 -17.95 1.12 5.29
CA ILE A 107 -17.40 0.65 4.02
C ILE A 107 -15.95 0.27 4.25
N PHE A 108 -15.64 -0.99 3.98
CA PHE A 108 -14.30 -1.52 4.09
C PHE A 108 -13.73 -1.87 2.72
N THR A 109 -12.45 -1.57 2.49
CA THR A 109 -11.77 -1.93 1.24
C THR A 109 -10.82 -3.10 1.50
N HIS A 110 -10.87 -4.12 0.65
CA HIS A 110 -9.96 -5.25 0.72
C HIS A 110 -8.65 -4.90 0.01
N ASN A 111 -7.56 -4.88 0.78
CA ASN A 111 -6.21 -4.63 0.28
C ASN A 111 -5.33 -5.90 0.32
N GLY A 112 -5.88 -7.04 0.77
CA GLY A 112 -5.14 -8.30 0.90
C GLY A 112 -5.02 -9.08 -0.40
N GLY A 113 -4.56 -10.33 -0.28
CA GLY A 113 -4.44 -11.26 -1.39
C GLY A 113 -5.76 -11.53 -2.12
N ARG A 114 -5.66 -12.02 -3.35
CA ARG A 114 -6.81 -12.26 -4.23
C ARG A 114 -7.24 -13.73 -4.25
N SER A 115 -6.81 -14.52 -3.26
CA SER A 115 -7.27 -15.90 -3.09
C SER A 115 -8.71 -15.94 -2.55
N MET A 116 -9.38 -17.09 -2.66
CA MET A 116 -10.72 -17.27 -2.10
C MET A 116 -10.67 -17.08 -0.58
N GLU A 117 -9.69 -17.68 0.08
CA GLU A 117 -9.49 -17.68 1.52
C GLU A 117 -9.30 -16.26 2.06
N ASP A 118 -8.46 -15.46 1.42
CA ASP A 118 -8.20 -14.06 1.81
C ASP A 118 -9.47 -13.22 1.76
N ILE A 119 -10.25 -13.35 0.68
CA ILE A 119 -11.47 -12.57 0.45
C ILE A 119 -12.58 -13.00 1.41
N VAL A 120 -12.77 -14.31 1.62
CA VAL A 120 -13.75 -14.85 2.56
C VAL A 120 -13.40 -14.42 4.00
N GLN A 121 -12.13 -14.51 4.38
CA GLN A 121 -11.67 -14.08 5.70
C GLN A 121 -11.89 -12.58 5.91
N PHE A 122 -11.58 -11.76 4.90
CA PHE A 122 -11.87 -10.33 4.92
C PHE A 122 -13.37 -10.06 5.14
N ALA A 123 -14.24 -10.70 4.37
CA ALA A 123 -15.68 -10.49 4.44
C ALA A 123 -16.26 -10.93 5.80
N GLN A 124 -15.84 -12.09 6.31
CA GLN A 124 -16.26 -12.56 7.64
C GLN A 124 -15.77 -11.63 8.76
N ARG A 125 -14.56 -11.08 8.62
CA ARG A 125 -14.00 -10.13 9.59
C ARG A 125 -14.75 -8.81 9.60
N ALA A 126 -15.04 -8.25 8.43
CA ALA A 126 -15.84 -7.04 8.28
C ALA A 126 -17.30 -7.24 8.76
N GLN A 127 -17.84 -8.44 8.59
CA GLN A 127 -19.20 -8.77 9.03
C GLN A 127 -19.33 -8.87 10.55
N GLY A 128 -18.36 -9.51 11.20
CA GLY A 128 -18.40 -9.81 12.64
C GLY A 128 -18.46 -8.55 13.52
N PRO A 129 -18.71 -8.73 14.83
CA PRO A 129 -18.54 -7.63 15.77
C PRO A 129 -17.07 -7.22 15.83
N ALA A 130 -16.82 -5.92 16.02
CA ALA A 130 -15.48 -5.37 16.14
C ALA A 130 -14.73 -5.96 17.33
N VAL A 131 -15.42 -6.09 18.47
CA VAL A 131 -14.94 -6.76 19.68
C VAL A 131 -15.65 -8.09 19.85
N ARG A 132 -14.89 -9.19 19.93
CA ARG A 132 -15.43 -10.55 20.09
C ARG A 132 -15.32 -11.01 21.54
N GLU A 133 -16.39 -11.61 22.06
CA GLU A 133 -16.41 -12.16 23.41
C GLU A 133 -15.66 -13.50 23.49
N LEU A 134 -14.82 -13.65 24.51
CA LEU A 134 -14.23 -14.92 24.91
C LEU A 134 -15.02 -15.50 26.08
N ARG A 135 -15.28 -16.81 26.00
CA ARG A 135 -16.09 -17.55 26.98
C ARG A 135 -15.33 -18.65 27.72
N SER A 136 -14.09 -18.91 27.33
CA SER A 136 -13.26 -19.92 27.98
C SER A 136 -11.77 -19.64 27.86
N VAL A 137 -10.98 -20.19 28.79
CA VAL A 137 -9.52 -20.16 28.77
C VAL A 137 -8.97 -20.85 27.51
N THR A 138 -9.62 -21.93 27.06
CA THR A 138 -9.26 -22.66 25.84
C THR A 138 -9.31 -21.74 24.62
N GLN A 139 -10.38 -20.96 24.45
CA GLN A 139 -10.48 -20.00 23.35
C GLN A 139 -9.34 -18.97 23.40
N LEU A 140 -8.99 -18.45 24.58
CA LEU A 140 -7.87 -17.53 24.72
C LEU A 140 -6.53 -18.16 24.30
N ASN A 141 -6.29 -19.43 24.68
CA ASN A 141 -5.10 -20.16 24.29
C ASN A 141 -5.04 -20.43 22.78
N ASP A 142 -6.17 -20.80 22.17
CA ASP A 142 -6.26 -20.99 20.71
C ASP A 142 -5.93 -19.68 19.97
N LEU A 143 -6.37 -18.54 20.49
CA LEU A 143 -6.06 -17.23 19.92
C LEU A 143 -4.58 -16.85 20.04
N ARG A 144 -3.88 -17.25 21.12
CA ARG A 144 -2.43 -17.07 21.27
C ARG A 144 -1.63 -17.84 20.21
N ILE A 145 -2.20 -18.91 19.65
CA ILE A 145 -1.58 -19.69 18.58
C ILE A 145 -1.97 -19.10 17.21
N LYS A 146 -3.25 -18.75 17.05
CA LYS A 146 -3.82 -18.28 15.78
C LYS A 146 -3.37 -16.88 15.39
N HIS A 147 -3.19 -15.98 16.36
CA HIS A 147 -2.86 -14.58 16.11
C HIS A 147 -1.50 -14.23 16.69
N SER A 148 -0.67 -13.59 15.87
CA SER A 148 0.62 -13.03 16.32
C SER A 148 0.43 -11.87 17.29
N VAL A 149 -0.62 -11.08 17.10
CA VAL A 149 -1.01 -9.93 17.94
C VAL A 149 -2.52 -9.85 18.04
N PHE A 150 -3.05 -9.70 19.25
CA PHE A 150 -4.43 -9.31 19.49
C PHE A 150 -4.57 -8.51 20.77
N PHE A 151 -5.64 -7.73 20.85
CA PHE A 151 -5.99 -6.94 22.01
C PHE A 151 -7.12 -7.61 22.78
N LEU A 152 -7.07 -7.49 24.10
CA LEU A 152 -8.04 -8.07 25.01
C LEU A 152 -8.44 -7.03 26.06
N TYR A 153 -9.69 -6.59 26.03
CA TYR A 153 -10.30 -5.92 27.15
C TYR A 153 -10.66 -6.95 28.23
N VAL A 154 -10.32 -6.65 29.49
CA VAL A 154 -10.66 -7.47 30.65
C VAL A 154 -11.44 -6.63 31.64
N GLY A 155 -12.67 -7.03 31.93
CA GLY A 155 -13.54 -6.35 32.87
C GLY A 155 -14.95 -6.92 32.85
N ASP A 156 -15.65 -6.78 33.97
CA ASP A 156 -17.05 -7.22 34.13
C ASP A 156 -18.05 -6.10 33.86
N ASP A 157 -17.57 -4.87 33.71
CA ASP A 157 -18.40 -3.68 33.53
C ASP A 157 -18.81 -3.50 32.06
N ASN A 158 -20.11 -3.30 31.82
CA ASN A 158 -20.63 -3.02 30.50
C ASN A 158 -20.53 -1.53 30.13
N ASP A 159 -20.42 -0.62 31.09
CA ASP A 159 -20.57 0.82 30.88
C ASP A 159 -19.29 1.62 31.17
N SER A 160 -18.16 0.96 31.42
CA SER A 160 -16.89 1.68 31.66
C SER A 160 -16.48 2.54 30.45
N GLU A 161 -16.02 3.77 30.70
CA GLU A 161 -15.50 4.67 29.65
C GLU A 161 -14.41 4.00 28.81
N LEU A 162 -13.56 3.19 29.46
CA LEU A 162 -12.50 2.43 28.81
C LEU A 162 -13.06 1.41 27.79
N LYS A 163 -14.16 0.72 28.11
CA LYS A 163 -14.80 -0.24 27.21
C LYS A 163 -15.42 0.45 26.01
N THR A 164 -16.08 1.59 26.23
CA THR A 164 -16.64 2.42 25.16
C THR A 164 -15.55 2.92 24.22
N ALA A 165 -14.46 3.47 24.76
CA ALA A 165 -13.31 3.90 23.98
C ALA A 165 -12.66 2.73 23.22
N TYR A 166 -12.44 1.59 23.89
CA TYR A 166 -11.89 0.39 23.28
C TYR A 166 -12.75 -0.13 22.12
N SER A 167 -14.07 -0.16 22.31
CA SER A 167 -15.02 -0.63 21.29
C SER A 167 -15.05 0.29 20.07
N ALA A 168 -15.07 1.61 20.28
CA ALA A 168 -14.98 2.59 19.19
C ALA A 168 -13.68 2.45 18.39
N ILE A 169 -12.54 2.25 19.08
CA ILE A 169 -11.26 2.00 18.39
C ILE A 169 -11.30 0.67 17.65
N ALA A 170 -11.87 -0.38 18.23
CA ALA A 170 -11.98 -1.68 17.58
C ALA A 170 -12.80 -1.59 16.28
N GLU A 171 -13.82 -0.73 16.20
CA GLU A 171 -14.59 -0.50 14.98
C GLU A 171 -13.74 0.12 13.86
N ASP A 172 -12.98 1.17 14.18
CA ASP A 172 -12.03 1.81 13.26
C ASP A 172 -10.92 0.85 12.79
N TYR A 173 -10.51 -0.07 13.67
CA TYR A 173 -9.38 -0.97 13.47
C TYR A 173 -9.77 -2.41 13.16
N VAL A 174 -11.05 -2.69 12.87
CA VAL A 174 -11.56 -4.06 12.72
C VAL A 174 -10.78 -4.87 11.68
N LEU A 175 -10.22 -4.23 10.65
CA LEU A 175 -9.37 -4.84 9.63
C LEU A 175 -7.86 -4.77 9.90
N LYS A 176 -7.43 -3.92 10.84
CA LYS A 176 -6.02 -3.68 11.19
C LYS A 176 -5.57 -4.45 12.43
N GLY A 177 -6.49 -4.89 13.29
CA GLY A 177 -6.20 -5.65 14.50
C GLY A 177 -7.32 -6.61 14.91
N TYR A 178 -7.01 -7.50 15.84
CA TYR A 178 -7.99 -8.42 16.43
C TYR A 178 -8.33 -7.95 17.84
N PHE A 179 -9.61 -7.75 18.12
CA PHE A 179 -10.09 -7.19 19.38
C PHE A 179 -11.05 -8.17 20.05
N TYR A 180 -10.80 -8.41 21.33
CA TYR A 180 -11.54 -9.37 22.13
C TYR A 180 -11.89 -8.75 23.49
N GLN A 181 -12.92 -9.30 24.13
CA GLN A 181 -13.27 -9.00 25.51
C GLN A 181 -13.45 -10.29 26.31
N ALA A 182 -13.10 -10.27 27.59
CA ALA A 182 -13.33 -11.39 28.49
C ALA A 182 -13.56 -10.91 29.93
N PRO A 183 -14.39 -11.61 30.73
CA PRO A 183 -14.36 -11.46 32.18
C PRO A 183 -13.00 -11.88 32.76
N PRO A 184 -12.61 -11.37 33.95
CA PRO A 184 -11.35 -11.72 34.61
C PRO A 184 -11.20 -13.21 34.91
N THR A 185 -12.30 -13.94 35.05
CA THR A 185 -12.34 -15.39 35.33
C THR A 185 -11.75 -16.26 34.23
N ILE A 186 -11.63 -15.73 33.00
CA ILE A 186 -11.07 -16.43 31.84
C ILE A 186 -9.56 -16.23 31.74
N LEU A 187 -8.97 -15.33 32.54
CA LEU A 187 -7.53 -15.12 32.51
C LEU A 187 -6.79 -16.33 33.10
N PRO A 188 -5.80 -16.89 32.38
CA PRO A 188 -4.95 -17.95 32.90
C PRO A 188 -4.00 -17.40 33.98
N GLN A 189 -3.45 -18.30 34.80
CA GLN A 189 -2.62 -17.92 35.94
C GLN A 189 -1.32 -17.19 35.56
N ASP A 190 -0.84 -17.33 34.32
CA ASP A 190 0.33 -16.60 33.80
C ASP A 190 0.03 -15.13 33.50
N ILE A 191 -1.25 -14.74 33.39
CA ILE A 191 -1.66 -13.35 33.15
C ILE A 191 -2.18 -12.75 34.47
N LYS A 192 -1.27 -12.07 35.17
CA LYS A 192 -1.61 -11.32 36.40
C LYS A 192 -1.99 -9.89 36.04
N VAL A 193 -3.17 -9.49 36.47
CA VAL A 193 -3.72 -8.14 36.26
C VAL A 193 -4.07 -7.54 37.62
N ASP A 194 -3.43 -6.42 37.96
CA ASP A 194 -3.60 -5.79 39.27
C ASP A 194 -4.75 -4.77 39.31
N THR A 195 -5.24 -4.35 38.14
CA THR A 195 -6.20 -3.25 37.97
C THR A 195 -7.25 -3.63 36.94
N LEU A 196 -8.54 -3.51 37.29
CA LEU A 196 -9.67 -3.76 36.40
C LEU A 196 -10.61 -2.53 36.35
N PRO A 197 -11.25 -2.23 35.20
CA PRO A 197 -11.03 -2.87 33.91
C PRO A 197 -9.66 -2.51 33.31
N THR A 198 -9.17 -3.32 32.36
CA THR A 198 -7.91 -3.03 31.66
C THR A 198 -7.93 -3.50 30.21
N VAL A 199 -7.00 -2.99 29.41
CA VAL A 199 -6.74 -3.48 28.06
C VAL A 199 -5.34 -4.08 28.01
N LEU A 200 -5.26 -5.29 27.47
CA LEU A 200 -4.02 -6.02 27.25
C LEU A 200 -3.76 -6.13 25.75
N VAL A 201 -2.50 -6.15 25.36
CA VAL A 201 -2.05 -6.65 24.06
C VAL A 201 -1.29 -7.94 24.30
N LEU A 202 -1.71 -9.01 23.63
CA LEU A 202 -1.04 -10.30 23.65
C LEU A 202 -0.27 -10.45 22.35
N LYS A 203 1.05 -10.59 22.45
CA LYS A 203 1.94 -10.81 21.32
C LYS A 203 3.22 -11.51 21.74
N ASP A 204 3.77 -12.31 20.83
CA ASP A 204 5.04 -13.02 21.04
C ASP A 204 5.06 -13.87 22.34
N ARG A 205 3.91 -14.51 22.66
CA ARG A 205 3.64 -15.27 23.89
C ARG A 205 3.67 -14.49 25.20
N LYS A 206 3.93 -13.17 25.14
CA LYS A 206 3.86 -12.25 26.28
C LYS A 206 2.56 -11.44 26.22
N PHE A 207 2.28 -10.71 27.29
CA PHE A 207 1.20 -9.73 27.34
C PHE A 207 1.74 -8.41 27.89
N PHE A 208 1.12 -7.31 27.48
CA PHE A 208 1.45 -5.98 27.94
C PHE A 208 0.17 -5.21 28.25
N LYS A 209 0.18 -4.50 29.38
CA LYS A 209 -0.98 -3.74 29.87
C LYS A 209 -0.95 -2.31 29.33
N TYR A 210 -2.11 -1.80 28.96
CA TYR A 210 -2.27 -0.36 28.75
C TYR A 210 -2.11 0.36 30.10
N GLY A 211 -1.05 1.16 30.21
CA GLY A 211 -0.68 1.81 31.47
C GLY A 211 -1.48 3.05 31.84
N GLY A 212 -2.24 3.64 30.89
CA GLY A 212 -3.03 4.86 31.12
C GLY A 212 -2.24 6.11 31.55
N GLY A 213 -0.91 6.06 31.59
CA GLY A 213 -0.02 7.10 32.12
C GLY A 213 0.83 7.81 31.07
N ASP A 214 1.03 9.11 31.30
CA ASP A 214 1.74 10.14 30.53
C ASP A 214 1.49 10.16 29.00
N LYS A 215 0.41 10.88 28.64
CA LYS A 215 0.11 11.49 27.33
C LYS A 215 -0.36 10.60 26.18
N ALA A 216 -0.19 9.28 26.22
CA ALA A 216 -0.63 8.42 25.11
C ALA A 216 -2.10 7.98 25.25
N SER A 217 -2.94 8.34 24.27
CA SER A 217 -4.32 7.85 24.22
C SER A 217 -4.34 6.33 24.00
N LEU A 218 -5.44 5.66 24.37
CA LEU A 218 -5.61 4.23 24.10
C LEU A 218 -5.46 3.92 22.60
N LYS A 219 -5.90 4.84 21.73
CA LYS A 219 -5.78 4.74 20.28
C LYS A 219 -4.32 4.74 19.84
N ASP A 220 -3.52 5.68 20.32
CA ASP A 220 -2.09 5.75 20.00
C ASP A 220 -1.36 4.49 20.47
N TRP A 221 -1.69 4.02 21.68
CA TRP A 221 -1.10 2.79 22.19
C TRP A 221 -1.49 1.56 21.34
N ILE A 222 -2.75 1.44 20.90
CA ILE A 222 -3.18 0.36 20.00
C ILE A 222 -2.45 0.45 18.65
N GLU A 223 -2.32 1.64 18.06
CA GLU A 223 -1.60 1.83 16.80
C GLU A 223 -0.13 1.41 16.92
N LEU A 224 0.52 1.73 18.05
CA LEU A 224 1.90 1.35 18.32
C LEU A 224 2.06 -0.16 18.54
N GLU A 225 1.10 -0.77 19.23
CA GLU A 225 1.22 -2.15 19.69
C GLU A 225 0.69 -3.19 18.71
N ARG A 226 -0.06 -2.79 17.67
CA ARG A 226 -0.73 -3.71 16.72
C ARG A 226 0.22 -4.54 15.86
N PHE A 227 1.50 -4.18 15.82
CA PHE A 227 2.52 -4.90 15.06
C PHE A 227 3.19 -5.99 15.92
N PRO A 228 3.52 -7.16 15.32
CA PRO A 228 4.39 -8.14 15.99
C PRO A 228 5.69 -7.47 16.44
N ALA A 229 6.39 -8.02 17.45
CA ALA A 229 7.65 -7.41 17.84
C ALA A 229 8.68 -7.43 16.70
N PHE A 230 8.68 -8.49 15.87
CA PHE A 230 9.67 -8.68 14.82
C PHE A 230 9.08 -9.28 13.52
N PRO A 231 8.24 -8.53 12.78
CA PRO A 231 7.65 -8.96 11.51
C PRO A 231 8.69 -9.04 10.38
N ARG A 232 8.35 -9.83 9.35
CA ARG A 232 8.96 -9.69 8.03
C ARG A 232 8.45 -8.39 7.39
N ILE A 233 9.34 -7.59 6.84
CA ILE A 233 9.04 -6.34 6.16
C ILE A 233 9.14 -6.59 4.66
N SER A 234 8.15 -6.11 3.92
CA SER A 234 8.05 -6.26 2.47
C SER A 234 7.27 -5.08 1.88
N GLY A 235 7.17 -5.01 0.55
CA GLY A 235 6.38 -3.96 -0.13
C GLY A 235 4.92 -3.90 0.34
N ASP A 236 4.38 -5.03 0.81
CA ASP A 236 2.98 -5.17 1.21
C ASP A 236 2.66 -4.47 2.55
N ASN A 237 3.62 -4.40 3.48
CA ASN A 237 3.37 -3.92 4.84
C ASN A 237 4.24 -2.73 5.27
N ILE A 238 5.26 -2.37 4.49
CA ILE A 238 6.19 -1.28 4.84
C ILE A 238 5.46 0.06 5.02
N ASN A 239 4.43 0.33 4.22
CA ASN A 239 3.63 1.55 4.33
C ASN A 239 2.83 1.62 5.63
N GLU A 240 2.32 0.49 6.11
CA GLU A 240 1.63 0.43 7.40
C GLU A 240 2.58 0.63 8.57
N LEU A 241 3.78 0.02 8.50
CA LEU A 241 4.83 0.20 9.50
C LEU A 241 5.34 1.64 9.53
N ALA A 242 5.49 2.25 8.35
CA ALA A 242 5.87 3.65 8.19
C ALA A 242 4.85 4.60 8.81
N GLY A 243 3.56 4.26 8.72
CA GLY A 243 2.46 5.02 9.34
C GLY A 243 2.47 5.04 10.87
N SER A 244 3.27 4.20 11.53
CA SER A 244 3.39 4.19 13.00
C SER A 244 4.06 5.43 13.59
N GLY A 245 4.75 6.23 12.76
CA GLY A 245 5.54 7.38 13.20
C GLY A 245 6.87 7.02 13.88
N ARG A 246 7.20 5.73 14.00
CA ARG A 246 8.46 5.24 14.58
C ARG A 246 9.51 5.02 13.50
N LYS A 247 10.78 5.12 13.89
CA LYS A 247 11.89 4.65 13.05
C LYS A 247 11.82 3.12 12.94
N ILE A 248 12.28 2.54 11.84
CA ILE A 248 12.20 1.10 11.59
C ILE A 248 13.62 0.55 11.47
N ALA A 249 14.08 -0.21 12.46
CA ALA A 249 15.33 -0.94 12.39
C ALA A 249 15.11 -2.30 11.69
N VAL A 250 15.85 -2.53 10.60
CA VAL A 250 15.65 -3.65 9.70
C VAL A 250 16.93 -4.47 9.62
N ALA A 251 16.81 -5.79 9.80
CA ALA A 251 17.83 -6.75 9.40
C ALA A 251 17.55 -7.22 7.97
N VAL A 252 18.42 -6.88 7.02
CA VAL A 252 18.35 -7.34 5.63
C VAL A 252 19.22 -8.58 5.51
N ILE A 253 18.61 -9.69 5.11
CA ILE A 253 19.25 -11.00 4.95
C ILE A 253 18.87 -11.59 3.60
N GLU A 254 19.63 -12.57 3.13
CA GLU A 254 19.37 -13.26 1.87
C GLU A 254 19.63 -14.76 2.02
N ASP A 255 18.82 -15.58 1.36
CA ASP A 255 19.04 -17.03 1.36
C ASP A 255 20.34 -17.36 0.61
N SER A 256 21.44 -17.48 1.35
CA SER A 256 22.73 -17.92 0.83
C SER A 256 22.86 -19.45 0.86
N SER A 257 23.55 -19.99 -0.14
CA SER A 257 23.99 -21.40 -0.12
C SER A 257 25.30 -21.60 0.64
N VAL A 258 25.97 -20.51 1.00
CA VAL A 258 27.25 -20.51 1.73
C VAL A 258 26.97 -20.56 3.23
N PRO A 259 27.42 -21.60 3.97
CA PRO A 259 27.08 -21.76 5.39
C PRO A 259 27.48 -20.59 6.28
N THR A 260 28.64 -19.97 6.04
CA THR A 260 29.11 -18.82 6.82
C THR A 260 28.19 -17.61 6.68
N ASP A 261 27.66 -17.37 5.48
CA ASP A 261 26.74 -16.25 5.24
C ASP A 261 25.40 -16.51 5.94
N VAL A 262 24.92 -17.75 5.92
CA VAL A 262 23.70 -18.16 6.64
C VAL A 262 23.87 -17.98 8.16
N GLU A 263 25.03 -18.30 8.72
CA GLU A 263 25.34 -18.09 10.14
C GLU A 263 25.36 -16.60 10.50
N GLU A 264 25.99 -15.76 9.66
CA GLU A 264 26.05 -14.31 9.84
C GLU A 264 24.66 -13.67 9.75
N ASP A 265 23.86 -14.03 8.75
CA ASP A 265 22.48 -13.58 8.55
C ASP A 265 21.60 -13.96 9.74
N THR A 266 21.70 -15.21 10.19
CA THR A 266 20.98 -15.70 11.36
C THR A 266 21.36 -14.90 12.60
N ARG A 267 22.67 -14.68 12.82
CA ARG A 267 23.15 -13.93 13.99
C ARG A 267 22.64 -12.49 13.99
N VAL A 268 22.73 -11.78 12.86
CA VAL A 268 22.25 -10.39 12.73
C VAL A 268 20.76 -10.31 12.98
N ARG A 269 19.97 -11.23 12.38
CA ARG A 269 18.53 -11.33 12.59
C ARG A 269 18.18 -11.56 14.06
N GLU A 270 18.84 -12.51 14.72
CA GLU A 270 18.59 -12.84 16.13
C GLU A 270 18.93 -11.69 17.07
N MET A 271 20.05 -10.99 16.85
CA MET A 271 20.42 -9.82 17.65
C MET A 271 19.34 -8.75 17.63
N LEU A 272 18.80 -8.44 16.45
CA LEU A 272 17.75 -7.43 16.31
C LEU A 272 16.41 -7.94 16.87
N GLN A 273 16.09 -9.23 16.67
CA GLN A 273 14.90 -9.86 17.23
C GLN A 273 14.90 -9.86 18.76
N GLU A 274 16.05 -10.06 19.40
CA GLU A 274 16.16 -9.97 20.85
C GLU A 274 15.89 -8.56 21.38
N LEU A 275 16.40 -7.52 20.72
CA LEU A 275 16.08 -6.13 21.07
C LEU A 275 14.57 -5.87 20.97
N ALA A 276 13.95 -6.38 19.92
CA ALA A 276 12.51 -6.29 19.71
C ALA A 276 11.70 -6.98 20.83
N LYS A 277 12.11 -8.17 21.26
CA LYS A 277 11.46 -8.96 22.31
C LYS A 277 11.75 -8.45 23.73
N GLY A 278 12.89 -7.78 23.91
CA GLY A 278 13.38 -7.28 25.18
C GLY A 278 12.60 -6.09 25.72
N ARG A 279 11.91 -5.32 24.87
CA ARG A 279 11.31 -4.01 25.21
C ARG A 279 12.25 -3.15 26.05
N ASP A 280 13.50 -3.03 25.62
CA ASP A 280 14.44 -2.11 26.23
C ASP A 280 13.78 -0.72 26.26
N THR A 281 13.57 -0.15 27.45
CA THR A 281 12.84 1.11 27.62
C THR A 281 13.51 2.26 26.87
N GLU A 282 14.81 2.14 26.62
CA GLU A 282 15.60 3.09 25.84
C GLU A 282 15.13 3.18 24.37
N PHE A 283 14.70 2.06 23.78
CA PHE A 283 14.46 1.96 22.34
C PHE A 283 12.99 1.68 21.97
N HIS A 284 12.20 1.14 22.90
CA HIS A 284 10.82 0.66 22.66
C HIS A 284 9.80 1.75 22.33
N SER A 285 10.09 3.02 22.56
CA SER A 285 9.23 4.12 22.07
C SER A 285 9.66 4.63 20.69
N THR A 286 10.93 4.43 20.29
CA THR A 286 11.50 5.03 19.07
C THR A 286 11.60 4.10 17.86
N PHE A 287 11.98 2.83 18.05
CA PHE A 287 12.18 1.85 16.97
C PHE A 287 11.15 0.71 16.89
N LEU A 288 10.51 0.56 15.73
CA LEU A 288 10.01 -0.74 15.28
C LEU A 288 11.17 -1.59 14.79
N TYR A 289 11.04 -2.90 14.89
CA TYR A 289 12.05 -3.85 14.45
C TYR A 289 11.45 -4.82 13.44
N GLY A 290 12.25 -5.29 12.49
CA GLY A 290 11.84 -6.35 11.58
C GLY A 290 12.99 -6.84 10.73
N TRP A 291 12.67 -7.72 9.79
CA TRP A 291 13.65 -8.26 8.86
C TRP A 291 13.13 -8.23 7.43
N MET A 292 14.01 -8.04 6.46
CA MET A 292 13.72 -8.13 5.03
C MET A 292 14.42 -9.35 4.45
N ASP A 293 13.74 -9.95 3.49
CA ASP A 293 14.19 -11.11 2.73
C ASP A 293 14.60 -10.63 1.34
N GLY A 294 15.90 -10.70 1.06
CA GLY A 294 16.51 -10.12 -0.13
C GLY A 294 16.69 -8.60 -0.07
N THR A 295 17.37 -8.08 -1.09
CA THR A 295 17.84 -6.68 -1.13
C THR A 295 16.98 -5.76 -2.01
N GLU A 296 15.99 -6.28 -2.74
CA GLU A 296 15.25 -5.53 -3.76
C GLU A 296 14.60 -4.26 -3.20
N LEU A 297 13.81 -4.40 -2.14
CA LEU A 297 13.09 -3.28 -1.52
C LEU A 297 14.05 -2.26 -0.92
N ILE A 298 15.10 -2.71 -0.25
CA ILE A 298 16.04 -1.81 0.42
C ILE A 298 16.96 -1.10 -0.59
N ASN A 299 17.27 -1.74 -1.72
CA ASN A 299 18.02 -1.12 -2.81
C ASN A 299 17.21 0.02 -3.44
N GLN A 300 15.89 -0.13 -3.58
CA GLN A 300 15.01 0.95 -4.04
C GLN A 300 14.97 2.12 -3.06
N ILE A 301 14.87 1.82 -1.75
CA ILE A 301 14.83 2.86 -0.72
C ILE A 301 16.15 3.64 -0.64
N THR A 302 17.28 2.91 -0.65
CA THR A 302 18.62 3.51 -0.53
C THR A 302 19.15 4.08 -1.84
N MET A 303 18.58 3.65 -2.97
CA MET A 303 19.07 3.88 -4.34
C MET A 303 20.52 3.41 -4.54
N SER A 304 20.87 2.31 -3.90
CA SER A 304 22.21 1.72 -3.92
C SER A 304 22.15 0.22 -3.70
N PHE A 305 23.22 -0.50 -4.04
CA PHE A 305 23.32 -1.92 -3.72
C PHE A 305 23.70 -2.09 -2.24
N VAL A 306 22.87 -2.83 -1.50
CA VAL A 306 23.12 -3.18 -0.09
C VAL A 306 23.68 -4.60 -0.02
N ASN A 307 24.84 -4.76 0.60
CA ASN A 307 25.43 -6.08 0.87
C ASN A 307 24.77 -6.72 2.10
N THR A 308 24.47 -8.01 2.03
CA THR A 308 23.91 -8.80 3.14
C THR A 308 25.02 -9.49 3.95
N PRO A 309 24.81 -9.71 5.28
CA PRO A 309 23.73 -9.12 6.08
C PRO A 309 23.92 -7.62 6.29
N ALA A 310 22.82 -6.88 6.40
CA ALA A 310 22.83 -5.47 6.74
C ALA A 310 21.84 -5.13 7.86
N ILE A 311 22.23 -4.20 8.73
CA ILE A 311 21.33 -3.51 9.64
C ILE A 311 21.14 -2.09 9.13
N ILE A 312 19.89 -1.71 8.86
CA ILE A 312 19.54 -0.40 8.34
C ILE A 312 18.41 0.16 9.18
N VAL A 313 18.49 1.44 9.56
CA VAL A 313 17.37 2.14 10.20
C VAL A 313 16.72 3.07 9.19
N LEU A 314 15.42 2.93 9.01
CA LEU A 314 14.60 3.80 8.18
C LEU A 314 13.89 4.83 9.05
N GLU A 315 13.84 6.08 8.60
CA GLU A 315 13.01 7.13 9.17
C GLU A 315 11.95 7.56 8.16
N PRO A 316 10.73 7.02 8.26
CA PRO A 316 9.68 7.26 7.29
C PRO A 316 9.25 8.72 7.17
N SER A 317 9.31 9.49 8.27
CA SER A 317 8.88 10.89 8.32
C SER A 317 9.76 11.81 7.47
N THR A 318 11.06 11.53 7.39
CA THR A 318 12.02 12.33 6.63
C THR A 318 12.42 11.67 5.30
N GLU A 319 11.95 10.43 5.06
CA GLU A 319 12.45 9.55 3.99
C GLU A 319 13.96 9.33 4.05
N SER A 320 14.53 9.41 5.25
CA SER A 320 15.96 9.18 5.47
C SER A 320 16.23 7.75 5.93
N TYR A 321 17.47 7.32 5.79
CA TYR A 321 17.96 6.07 6.34
C TYR A 321 19.35 6.26 6.96
N TYR A 322 19.69 5.35 7.88
CA TYR A 322 20.93 5.35 8.62
C TYR A 322 21.61 4.00 8.50
N LEU A 323 22.93 4.03 8.31
CA LEU A 323 23.79 2.86 8.25
C LEU A 323 24.76 2.89 9.43
N PRO A 324 25.10 1.72 10.01
CA PRO A 324 26.13 1.65 11.04
C PRO A 324 27.52 1.97 10.46
N ASP A 325 28.37 2.61 11.27
CA ASP A 325 29.76 2.92 10.89
C ASP A 325 30.61 1.66 10.65
N THR A 326 30.20 0.54 11.27
CA THR A 326 30.86 -0.76 11.14
C THR A 326 30.00 -1.72 10.31
N PRO A 327 30.61 -2.63 9.53
CA PRO A 327 29.89 -3.70 8.84
C PRO A 327 28.95 -4.45 9.80
N SER A 328 27.80 -4.87 9.28
CA SER A 328 26.82 -5.63 10.07
C SER A 328 27.26 -7.09 10.27
N ALA A 329 27.99 -7.65 9.31
CA ALA A 329 28.76 -8.88 9.49
C ALA A 329 29.82 -8.69 10.59
N GLY A 330 29.94 -9.68 11.47
CA GLY A 330 30.77 -9.63 12.69
C GLY A 330 30.33 -8.64 13.79
N MET A 331 29.25 -7.87 13.62
CA MET A 331 28.85 -6.84 14.60
C MET A 331 28.45 -7.45 15.96
N ALA A 332 28.94 -6.87 17.04
CA ALA A 332 28.56 -7.24 18.41
C ALA A 332 27.36 -6.42 18.94
N ARG A 333 26.61 -6.99 19.88
CA ARG A 333 25.42 -6.36 20.48
C ARG A 333 25.65 -4.94 21.04
N PRO A 334 26.77 -4.63 21.74
CA PRO A 334 27.02 -3.28 22.24
C PRO A 334 27.21 -2.26 21.11
N GLN A 335 27.79 -2.67 19.98
CA GLN A 335 27.95 -1.81 18.80
C GLN A 335 26.59 -1.50 18.17
N LEU A 336 25.71 -2.50 18.04
CA LEU A 336 24.34 -2.30 17.58
C LEU A 336 23.58 -1.30 18.46
N LYS A 337 23.61 -1.48 19.78
CA LYS A 337 22.98 -0.52 20.71
C LYS A 337 23.60 0.88 20.59
N GLY A 338 24.92 0.97 20.44
CA GLY A 338 25.62 2.23 20.20
C GLY A 338 25.15 2.94 18.93
N PHE A 339 24.99 2.20 17.83
CA PHE A 339 24.43 2.72 16.58
C PHE A 339 23.00 3.24 16.77
N LEU A 340 22.10 2.46 17.39
CA LEU A 340 20.73 2.89 17.63
C LEU A 340 20.66 4.16 18.49
N ARG A 341 21.55 4.32 19.47
CA ARG A 341 21.66 5.56 20.27
C ARG A 341 22.07 6.75 19.44
N LYS A 342 23.07 6.60 18.56
CA LYS A 342 23.47 7.68 17.63
C LYS A 342 22.32 8.12 16.73
N VAL A 343 21.46 7.18 16.32
CA VAL A 343 20.27 7.51 15.53
C VAL A 343 19.21 8.26 16.37
N ILE A 344 19.08 7.96 17.66
CA ILE A 344 18.21 8.72 18.58
C ILE A 344 18.76 10.12 18.83
N SER A 345 20.07 10.26 19.10
CA SER A 345 20.70 11.54 19.40
C SER A 345 20.84 12.47 18.20
N GLY A 346 20.75 11.91 16.98
CA GLY A 346 20.96 12.66 15.73
C GLY A 346 22.42 12.71 15.27
N ASP A 347 23.32 11.98 15.94
CA ASP A 347 24.75 11.91 15.59
C ASP A 347 25.03 10.97 14.41
N ALA A 348 24.10 10.07 14.09
CA ALA A 348 24.23 9.19 12.94
C ALA A 348 24.00 9.96 11.62
N PRO A 349 24.84 9.77 10.59
CA PRO A 349 24.67 10.45 9.31
C PRO A 349 23.35 10.02 8.65
N ALA A 350 22.47 10.98 8.40
CA ALA A 350 21.24 10.75 7.66
C ALA A 350 21.54 10.72 6.16
N HIS A 351 21.14 9.62 5.51
CA HIS A 351 21.20 9.47 4.07
C HIS A 351 19.78 9.50 3.49
N GLY A 352 19.63 9.81 2.21
CA GLY A 352 18.30 9.87 1.57
C GLY A 352 17.65 11.24 1.72
N GLY A 353 16.39 11.27 2.16
CA GLY A 353 15.62 12.48 2.36
C GLY A 353 14.57 12.75 1.29
N ASN A 354 13.79 13.81 1.50
CA ASN A 354 12.65 14.19 0.66
C ASN A 354 12.88 15.49 -0.15
N SER A 355 14.14 15.94 -0.28
CA SER A 355 14.52 17.15 -1.02
C SER A 355 14.23 17.04 -2.52
N ILE A 356 14.09 18.18 -3.22
CA ILE A 356 13.81 18.21 -4.67
C ILE A 356 14.88 17.46 -5.47
N LEU A 357 16.16 17.69 -5.15
CA LEU A 357 17.27 16.99 -5.79
C LEU A 357 17.20 15.47 -5.54
N GLN A 358 16.82 15.07 -4.32
CA GLN A 358 16.70 13.66 -3.99
C GLN A 358 15.51 12.99 -4.68
N ARG A 359 14.39 13.71 -4.84
CA ARG A 359 13.25 13.25 -5.64
C ARG A 359 13.62 13.07 -7.11
N LEU A 360 14.36 14.02 -7.69
CA LEU A 360 14.86 13.90 -9.06
C LEU A 360 15.81 12.71 -9.20
N LYS A 361 16.71 12.51 -8.21
CA LYS A 361 17.59 11.35 -8.16
C LYS A 361 16.79 10.03 -8.13
N ARG A 362 15.71 9.96 -7.34
CA ARG A 362 14.82 8.79 -7.28
C ARG A 362 14.15 8.52 -8.62
N VAL A 363 13.60 9.55 -9.26
CA VAL A 363 13.00 9.43 -10.60
C VAL A 363 14.01 8.87 -11.60
N LEU A 364 15.24 9.38 -11.60
CA LEU A 364 16.29 8.90 -12.50
C LEU A 364 16.69 7.45 -12.18
N TYR A 365 16.83 7.11 -10.90
CA TYR A 365 17.16 5.75 -10.46
C TYR A 365 16.07 4.76 -10.87
N ASP A 366 14.80 5.07 -10.63
CA ASP A 366 13.65 4.24 -11.00
C ASP A 366 13.56 4.07 -12.52
N PHE A 367 13.84 5.14 -13.29
CA PHE A 367 13.92 5.07 -14.74
C PHE A 367 15.04 4.14 -15.22
N ILE A 368 16.26 4.33 -14.72
CA ILE A 368 17.42 3.52 -15.13
C ILE A 368 17.22 2.06 -14.75
N THR A 369 16.76 1.78 -13.52
CA THR A 369 16.51 0.40 -13.06
C THR A 369 15.36 -0.25 -13.82
N GLY A 370 14.29 0.49 -14.10
CA GLY A 370 13.17 0.04 -14.93
C GLY A 370 13.61 -0.31 -16.36
N VAL A 371 14.38 0.57 -17.00
CA VAL A 371 14.96 0.32 -18.34
C VAL A 371 15.88 -0.91 -18.30
N THR A 372 16.77 -1.00 -17.32
CA THR A 372 17.70 -2.13 -17.17
C THR A 372 16.94 -3.44 -16.98
N SER A 373 15.89 -3.43 -16.16
CA SER A 373 15.02 -4.59 -15.93
C SER A 373 14.30 -5.01 -17.22
N LEU A 374 13.78 -4.05 -17.99
CA LEU A 374 13.12 -4.30 -19.27
C LEU A 374 14.08 -4.95 -20.28
N PHE A 375 15.31 -4.44 -20.39
CA PHE A 375 16.34 -5.00 -21.27
C PHE A 375 16.78 -6.40 -20.83
N ARG A 376 16.87 -6.67 -19.52
CA ARG A 376 17.15 -8.02 -19.01
C ARG A 376 16.02 -9.00 -19.32
N ALA A 377 14.77 -8.57 -19.23
CA ALA A 377 13.61 -9.44 -19.46
C ALA A 377 13.31 -9.69 -20.95
N GLN A 378 13.36 -8.63 -21.77
CA GLN A 378 12.91 -8.64 -23.16
C GLN A 378 13.79 -7.67 -24.00
N PRO A 379 15.05 -8.02 -24.32
CA PRO A 379 15.99 -7.08 -24.95
C PRO A 379 15.49 -6.55 -26.30
N PHE A 380 14.83 -7.38 -27.11
CA PHE A 380 14.30 -6.99 -28.42
C PHE A 380 13.16 -5.96 -28.31
N ILE A 381 12.16 -6.24 -27.47
CA ILE A 381 11.02 -5.33 -27.26
C ILE A 381 11.49 -4.02 -26.61
N ALA A 382 12.40 -4.11 -25.63
CA ALA A 382 12.99 -2.94 -24.98
C ALA A 382 13.68 -2.01 -26.00
N SER A 383 14.43 -2.60 -26.93
CA SER A 383 15.14 -1.86 -27.99
C SER A 383 14.17 -1.13 -28.92
N ILE A 384 13.06 -1.76 -29.30
CA ILE A 384 12.04 -1.13 -30.16
C ILE A 384 11.31 -0.03 -29.39
N LEU A 385 10.86 -0.32 -28.17
CA LEU A 385 10.05 0.58 -27.35
C LEU A 385 10.80 1.88 -27.03
N LEU A 386 12.10 1.81 -26.77
CA LEU A 386 12.92 2.98 -26.44
C LEU A 386 13.60 3.58 -27.68
N GLY A 387 14.00 2.75 -28.65
CA GLY A 387 14.71 3.18 -29.84
C GLY A 387 13.83 3.93 -30.84
N LEU A 388 12.59 3.50 -31.04
CA LEU A 388 11.72 4.11 -32.04
C LEU A 388 11.29 5.53 -31.66
N PRO A 389 10.86 5.83 -30.42
CA PRO A 389 10.56 7.21 -30.02
C PRO A 389 11.78 8.11 -30.02
N THR A 390 12.95 7.61 -29.58
CA THR A 390 14.20 8.39 -29.57
C THR A 390 14.67 8.70 -30.99
N PHE A 391 14.55 7.75 -31.91
CA PHE A 391 14.82 7.97 -33.33
C PHE A 391 13.91 9.04 -33.93
N VAL A 392 12.59 8.96 -33.68
CA VAL A 392 11.63 9.95 -34.18
C VAL A 392 11.92 11.34 -33.63
N VAL A 393 12.16 11.47 -32.33
CA VAL A 393 12.51 12.77 -31.71
C VAL A 393 13.82 13.31 -32.26
N SER A 394 14.85 12.47 -32.39
CA SER A 394 16.13 12.86 -32.97
C SER A 394 15.99 13.33 -34.41
N PHE A 395 15.15 12.67 -35.21
CA PHE A 395 14.87 13.06 -36.58
C PHE A 395 14.14 14.41 -36.65
N LEU A 396 13.13 14.63 -35.81
CA LEU A 396 12.42 15.91 -35.73
C LEU A 396 13.34 17.06 -35.32
N CYS A 397 14.20 16.84 -34.31
CA CYS A 397 15.19 17.84 -33.90
C CYS A 397 16.19 18.13 -35.02
N TYR A 398 16.68 17.10 -35.72
CA TYR A 398 17.58 17.27 -36.87
C TYR A 398 16.92 18.10 -37.97
N SER A 399 15.70 17.72 -38.39
CA SER A 399 14.97 18.46 -39.42
C SER A 399 14.78 19.92 -39.05
N LEU A 400 14.35 20.22 -37.81
CA LEU A 400 14.18 21.60 -37.31
C LEU A 400 15.49 22.39 -37.31
N CYS A 401 16.61 21.78 -36.90
CA CYS A 401 17.92 22.42 -36.90
C CYS A 401 18.50 22.64 -38.31
N THR A 402 18.07 21.88 -39.32
CA THR A 402 18.59 21.99 -40.69
C THR A 402 17.76 22.88 -41.61
N THR A 403 16.58 23.35 -41.18
CA THR A 403 15.66 24.15 -42.01
C THR A 403 16.04 25.63 -42.19
N GLU A 404 17.14 26.13 -41.63
CA GLU A 404 17.52 27.57 -41.72
C GLU A 404 18.72 27.87 -42.65
N VAL A 405 19.00 27.06 -43.69
CA VAL A 405 20.17 27.36 -44.58
C VAL A 405 19.93 27.20 -46.08
N VAL A 406 18.68 27.16 -46.53
CA VAL A 406 18.39 27.03 -47.97
C VAL A 406 17.25 27.98 -48.36
N ASP A 407 17.52 29.28 -48.34
CA ASP A 407 16.68 30.28 -49.05
C ASP A 407 17.49 31.49 -49.57
N ASP A 408 18.82 31.44 -49.56
CA ASP A 408 19.67 32.47 -50.19
C ASP A 408 20.63 31.80 -51.19
N MET A 409 20.15 31.53 -52.40
CA MET A 409 20.91 31.51 -53.67
C MET A 409 20.10 30.82 -54.77
N GLU A 410 19.55 31.62 -55.70
CA GLU A 410 19.21 31.35 -57.13
C GLU A 410 18.28 32.50 -57.56
N ASP A 411 18.47 33.35 -58.58
CA ASP A 411 19.52 33.63 -59.55
C ASP A 411 19.20 35.03 -60.16
N GLU A 412 20.22 35.74 -60.63
CA GLU A 412 20.11 36.95 -61.46
C GLU A 412 19.55 36.65 -62.85
N ASP A 413 18.79 37.60 -63.43
CA ASP A 413 18.77 38.04 -64.83
C ASP A 413 17.35 38.36 -65.35
N ASP A 414 16.96 39.64 -65.37
CA ASP A 414 16.48 40.25 -66.62
C ASP A 414 16.55 41.79 -66.56
N LEU A 415 17.21 42.36 -67.56
CA LEU A 415 17.41 43.78 -67.81
C LEU A 415 16.20 44.34 -68.56
N SER A 416 15.61 45.45 -68.11
CA SER A 416 15.41 46.65 -68.95
C SER A 416 14.72 47.79 -68.19
N GLU A 417 15.22 48.99 -68.47
CA GLU A 417 14.66 50.32 -68.19
C GLU A 417 13.15 50.40 -68.41
N ASP A 418 12.42 51.11 -67.53
CA ASP A 418 11.60 52.26 -67.94
C ASP A 418 10.79 52.86 -66.76
N GLU A 419 10.88 54.20 -66.67
CA GLU A 419 9.88 55.17 -66.20
C GLU A 419 9.40 55.08 -64.74
N LYS A 420 9.86 55.96 -63.83
CA LYS A 420 9.39 57.34 -63.58
C LYS A 420 7.89 57.46 -63.21
N GLU A 421 7.68 58.21 -62.12
CA GLU A 421 6.40 58.86 -61.73
C GLU A 421 5.36 57.87 -61.17
N ASP A 422 4.85 57.99 -59.94
CA ASP A 422 4.24 59.17 -59.37
C ASP A 422 4.25 59.18 -57.83
N GLU A 423 4.40 60.40 -57.33
CA GLU A 423 4.12 60.88 -55.98
C GLU A 423 2.63 60.70 -55.60
N ASP A 424 2.38 60.83 -54.29
CA ASP A 424 1.13 61.30 -53.70
C ASP A 424 -0.12 60.41 -53.74
N LYS A 425 -0.39 59.79 -52.58
CA LYS A 425 -1.64 60.00 -51.80
C LYS A 425 -1.75 59.00 -50.65
N ILE A 426 -1.20 59.33 -49.49
CA ILE A 426 -1.88 59.00 -48.22
C ILE A 426 -1.71 60.21 -47.31
N ASP A 427 -2.45 61.26 -47.63
CA ASP A 427 -2.84 62.26 -46.64
C ASP A 427 -4.18 61.81 -46.06
N ARG A 428 -4.21 61.69 -44.72
CA ARG A 428 -5.29 62.11 -43.80
C ARG A 428 -5.70 61.04 -42.77
N TYR A 429 -5.58 61.45 -41.50
CA TYR A 429 -6.01 60.82 -40.23
C TYR A 429 -5.06 59.71 -39.74
N GLU A 430 -4.27 59.83 -38.67
CA GLU A 430 -4.36 60.62 -37.44
C GLU A 430 -2.95 60.87 -36.88
N GLU A 431 -2.52 62.13 -36.78
CA GLU A 431 -1.37 62.49 -35.93
C GLU A 431 -1.59 63.89 -35.36
N VAL A 432 -2.37 63.99 -34.28
CA VAL A 432 -2.30 65.15 -33.37
C VAL A 432 -2.58 64.69 -31.95
N SER A 433 -1.53 64.43 -31.19
CA SER A 433 -1.42 64.93 -29.80
C SER A 433 -0.02 64.62 -29.26
N GLY A 434 0.92 65.53 -29.52
CA GLY A 434 2.30 65.39 -29.08
C GLY A 434 3.03 66.73 -29.06
N HIS A 435 2.75 67.51 -28.01
CA HIS A 435 3.63 68.53 -27.43
C HIS A 435 3.67 69.98 -27.96
N MET A 436 3.33 70.85 -26.98
CA MET A 436 4.08 72.03 -26.53
C MET A 436 3.96 73.36 -27.29
N LYS A 437 3.49 74.36 -26.53
CA LYS A 437 4.16 75.66 -26.27
C LYS A 437 3.79 76.06 -24.84
N LYS A 438 4.73 76.27 -23.90
CA LYS A 438 5.38 77.57 -23.56
C LYS A 438 4.34 78.71 -23.64
N GLU A 439 3.89 79.34 -22.57
CA GLU A 439 4.56 79.90 -21.38
C GLU A 439 3.75 79.71 -20.10
#